data_AF-A0A6A4H2Z5-F1
#
_entry.id   AF-A0A6A4H2Z5-F1
#
_cell.length_a   1.000
_cell.length_b   1.000
_cell.length_c   1.000
_cell.angle_alpha   90.00
_cell.angle_beta   90.00
_cell.angle_gamma   90.00
#
_symmetry.space_group_name_H-M   'P 1'
#
loop_
_entity.id
_entity.type
_entity.pdbx_description
1 polymer ?
#
loop_
_entity_poly.entity_id
_entity_poly.type
_entity_poly.pdbx_seq_one_letter_code
_entity_poly.pdbx_strand_id
1 'polypeptide(L)'
;WIHNTGPMFLYMAKCTSDCSSQTASNTEFMKIEQRGFDGSIWAHAVLDTGAPATFTIPSDIASGNYILRHEIMNLASVDENYPSCSWLTITGGSNSYSSAQTVTFAGGYSTSDP
;
A
#
# COMPACT_ATOMS: atom_id res chain seq x y z
N TRP A 1 -6.61 -11.17 -11.91
CA TRP A 1 -6.12 -11.73 -10.63
C TRP A 1 -7.03 -12.87 -10.24
N ILE A 2 -6.52 -14.02 -9.75
CA ILE A 2 -7.33 -15.26 -9.64
C ILE A 2 -7.98 -15.48 -8.28
N HIS A 3 -7.56 -14.75 -7.23
CA HIS A 3 -8.12 -14.88 -5.89
C HIS A 3 -9.23 -13.85 -5.68
N ASN A 4 -10.27 -14.20 -4.93
CA ASN A 4 -11.42 -13.32 -4.65
C ASN A 4 -11.56 -12.94 -3.18
N THR A 5 -10.69 -13.44 -2.31
CA THR A 5 -10.74 -13.26 -0.86
C THR A 5 -9.49 -12.56 -0.39
N GLY A 6 -9.65 -11.42 0.27
CA GLY A 6 -8.52 -10.65 0.77
C GLY A 6 -8.63 -9.13 0.61
N PRO A 7 -7.89 -8.38 1.44
CA PRO A 7 -7.80 -6.93 1.34
C PRO A 7 -6.75 -6.47 0.33
N MET A 8 -6.91 -5.23 -0.12
CA MET A 8 -5.88 -4.48 -0.85
C MET A 8 -5.43 -3.28 -0.02
N PHE A 9 -4.15 -2.95 -0.12
CA PHE A 9 -3.53 -1.84 0.59
C PHE A 9 -2.70 -0.98 -0.34
N LEU A 10 -2.69 0.32 -0.06
CA LEU A 10 -1.77 1.25 -0.66
C LEU A 10 -0.99 1.96 0.43
N TYR A 11 0.33 1.90 0.32
CA TYR A 11 1.27 2.55 1.20
C TYR A 11 2.16 3.51 0.43
N MET A 12 2.62 4.56 1.09
CA MET A 12 3.57 5.52 0.55
C MET A 12 4.68 5.82 1.55
N ALA A 13 5.88 6.09 1.04
CA ALA A 13 6.98 6.61 1.84
C ALA A 13 7.70 7.69 1.06
N LYS A 14 8.01 8.82 1.72
CA LYS A 14 8.81 9.87 1.11
C LYS A 14 10.27 9.42 1.11
N CYS A 15 10.93 9.50 -0.04
CA CYS A 15 12.35 9.20 -0.13
C CYS A 15 13.14 10.30 0.60
N THR A 16 13.95 9.90 1.59
CA THR A 16 14.86 10.82 2.30
C THR A 16 16.15 11.08 1.51
N SER A 17 16.41 10.24 0.51
CA SER A 17 17.52 10.26 -0.43
C SER A 17 17.00 9.86 -1.83
N ASP A 18 17.89 9.42 -2.72
CA ASP A 18 17.47 8.75 -3.95
C ASP A 18 16.59 7.51 -3.63
N CYS A 19 15.40 7.44 -4.20
CA CYS A 19 14.48 6.31 -4.05
C CYS A 19 15.09 4.98 -4.50
N SER A 20 16.10 5.01 -5.38
CA SER A 20 16.82 3.81 -5.83
C SER A 20 17.58 3.09 -4.71
N SER A 21 17.93 3.81 -3.63
CA SER A 21 18.66 3.28 -2.47
C SER A 21 17.75 2.68 -1.39
N GLN A 22 16.45 2.80 -1.55
CA GLN A 22 15.46 2.45 -0.55
C GLN A 22 14.91 1.03 -0.80
N THR A 23 14.72 0.29 0.29
CA THR A 23 14.16 -1.07 0.30
C THR A 23 12.94 -1.11 1.22
N ALA A 24 12.12 -2.15 1.09
CA ALA A 24 10.97 -2.33 1.96
C ALA A 24 11.33 -2.31 3.47
N SER A 25 12.52 -2.80 3.81
CA SER A 25 12.98 -2.98 5.19
C SER A 25 13.61 -1.75 5.84
N ASN A 26 14.06 -0.77 5.04
CA ASN A 26 14.69 0.46 5.54
C ASN A 26 13.83 1.72 5.31
N THR A 27 12.61 1.53 4.82
CA THR A 27 11.69 2.59 4.44
C THR A 27 10.47 2.59 5.35
N GLU A 28 10.15 3.75 5.91
CA GLU A 28 8.99 3.98 6.76
C GLU A 28 7.75 4.30 5.91
N PHE A 29 6.90 3.30 5.71
CA PHE A 29 5.69 3.39 4.89
C PHE A 29 4.48 3.81 5.73
N MET A 30 3.81 4.89 5.32
CA MET A 30 2.47 5.22 5.80
C MET A 30 1.43 4.52 4.93
N LYS A 31 0.38 3.98 5.55
CA LYS A 31 -0.80 3.49 4.82
C LYS A 31 -1.63 4.70 4.37
N ILE A 32 -1.97 4.77 3.09
CA ILE A 32 -2.78 5.86 2.53
C ILE A 32 -4.18 5.41 2.10
N GLU A 33 -4.36 4.12 1.75
CA GLU A 33 -5.66 3.56 1.40
C GLU A 33 -5.72 2.08 1.77
N GLN A 34 -6.90 1.60 2.13
CA GLN A 34 -7.19 0.17 2.28
C GLN A 34 -8.60 -0.14 1.79
N ARG A 35 -8.77 -1.32 1.21
CA ARG A 35 -10.08 -1.89 0.85
C ARG A 35 -10.14 -3.31 1.38
N GLY A 36 -11.07 -3.57 2.29
CA GLY A 36 -11.24 -4.87 2.94
C GLY A 36 -12.53 -5.56 2.50
N PHE A 37 -13.11 -6.33 3.42
CA PHE A 37 -14.46 -6.86 3.28
C PHE A 37 -15.50 -5.76 3.54
N ASP A 38 -16.50 -5.64 2.68
CA ASP A 38 -17.56 -4.61 2.79
C ASP A 38 -18.83 -5.11 3.51
N GLY A 39 -18.84 -6.36 3.98
CA GLY A 39 -20.01 -7.03 4.54
C GLY A 39 -20.66 -8.05 3.58
N SER A 40 -20.31 -8.02 2.30
CA SER A 40 -20.80 -8.92 1.26
C SER A 40 -19.66 -9.57 0.48
N ILE A 41 -18.71 -8.78 -0.02
CA ILE A 41 -17.58 -9.24 -0.82
C ILE A 41 -16.25 -8.64 -0.33
N TRP A 42 -15.15 -9.34 -0.61
CA TRP A 42 -13.80 -8.82 -0.41
C TRP A 42 -13.39 -7.93 -1.57
N ALA A 43 -12.46 -7.00 -1.31
CA ALA A 43 -11.87 -6.14 -2.33
C ALA A 43 -11.24 -6.92 -3.51
N HIS A 44 -10.72 -8.13 -3.28
CA HIS A 44 -10.22 -9.01 -4.34
C HIS A 44 -11.28 -9.49 -5.33
N ALA A 45 -12.54 -9.61 -4.89
CA ALA A 45 -13.61 -10.21 -5.68
C ALA A 45 -13.94 -9.45 -6.98
N VAL A 46 -13.51 -8.18 -7.12
CA VAL A 46 -13.73 -7.39 -8.33
C VAL A 46 -12.57 -7.48 -9.35
N LEU A 47 -11.45 -8.12 -8.98
CA LEU A 47 -10.23 -8.17 -9.79
C LEU A 47 -10.17 -9.39 -10.75
N ASP A 48 -11.12 -10.31 -10.65
CA ASP A 48 -11.24 -11.47 -11.54
C ASP A 48 -11.70 -11.06 -12.95
N THR A 49 -12.36 -9.91 -13.06
CA THR A 49 -12.81 -9.29 -14.32
C THR A 49 -11.68 -8.78 -15.22
N GLY A 50 -10.45 -8.72 -14.71
CA GLY A 50 -9.30 -8.11 -15.40
C GLY A 50 -9.23 -6.59 -15.28
N ALA A 51 -10.17 -5.96 -14.57
CA ALA A 51 -10.12 -4.54 -14.26
C ALA A 51 -8.92 -4.20 -13.36
N PRO A 52 -8.31 -3.00 -13.52
CA PRO A 52 -7.23 -2.56 -12.65
C PRO A 52 -7.77 -2.17 -11.27
N ALA A 53 -6.98 -2.41 -10.23
CA ALA A 53 -7.19 -1.77 -8.94
C ALA A 53 -6.81 -0.28 -9.07
N THR A 54 -7.77 0.61 -8.84
CA THR A 54 -7.57 2.06 -8.90
C THR A 54 -7.55 2.63 -7.49
N PHE A 55 -6.56 3.45 -7.17
CA PHE A 55 -6.42 4.15 -5.88
C PHE A 55 -6.21 5.64 -6.11
N THR A 56 -6.55 6.46 -5.12
CA THR A 56 -6.34 7.92 -5.21
C THR A 56 -5.26 8.35 -4.23
N ILE A 57 -4.20 8.99 -4.73
CA ILE A 57 -3.19 9.61 -3.88
C ILE A 57 -3.78 10.88 -3.25
N PRO A 58 -3.75 11.05 -1.91
CA PRO A 58 -4.25 12.26 -1.27
C PRO A 58 -3.55 13.52 -1.81
N SER A 59 -4.35 14.53 -2.16
CA SER A 59 -3.86 15.76 -2.80
C SER A 59 -2.99 16.61 -1.89
N ASP A 60 -3.05 16.38 -0.58
CA ASP A 60 -2.37 17.12 0.47
C ASP A 60 -1.15 16.37 1.04
N ILE A 61 -0.59 15.42 0.26
CA ILE A 61 0.73 14.85 0.46
C ILE A 61 1.81 15.82 -0.03
N ALA A 62 2.88 15.98 0.75
CA ALA A 62 3.94 16.94 0.44
C ALA A 62 4.61 16.65 -0.90
N SER A 63 4.95 17.69 -1.64
CA SER A 63 5.72 17.54 -2.88
C SER A 63 7.06 16.82 -2.65
N GLY A 64 7.47 15.91 -3.53
CA GLY A 64 8.75 15.21 -3.49
C GLY A 64 8.71 13.83 -4.14
N ASN A 65 9.80 13.07 -3.99
CA ASN A 65 9.90 11.71 -4.53
C ASN A 65 9.41 10.69 -3.50
N TYR A 66 8.64 9.72 -3.97
CA TYR A 66 7.99 8.72 -3.13
C TYR A 66 8.16 7.31 -3.69
N ILE A 67 8.19 6.34 -2.78
CA ILE A 67 7.93 4.94 -3.07
C ILE A 67 6.47 4.67 -2.75
N LEU A 68 5.77 4.12 -3.73
CA LEU A 68 4.43 3.59 -3.59
C LEU A 68 4.54 2.08 -3.45
N ARG A 69 3.98 1.49 -2.39
CA ARG A 69 3.87 0.05 -2.22
C ARG A 69 2.39 -0.33 -2.28
N HIS A 70 2.00 -0.97 -3.37
CA HIS A 70 0.69 -1.60 -3.50
C HIS A 70 0.80 -3.06 -3.08
N GLU A 71 -0.18 -3.54 -2.34
CA GLU A 71 -0.22 -4.93 -1.90
C GLU A 71 -1.63 -5.47 -1.94
N ILE A 72 -1.74 -6.71 -2.37
CA ILE A 72 -2.94 -7.53 -2.27
C ILE A 72 -2.57 -8.76 -1.43
N MET A 73 -3.43 -9.12 -0.48
CA MET A 73 -3.17 -10.19 0.48
C MET A 73 -4.26 -11.26 0.32
N ASN A 74 -3.92 -12.42 -0.24
CA ASN A 74 -4.90 -13.52 -0.35
C ASN A 74 -5.09 -14.16 1.02
N LEU A 75 -6.35 -14.32 1.43
CA LEU A 75 -6.76 -14.92 2.71
C LEU A 75 -7.56 -16.22 2.52
N ALA A 76 -7.61 -16.78 1.31
CA ALA A 76 -8.46 -17.93 1.01
C ALA A 76 -8.01 -19.26 1.67
N SER A 77 -6.72 -19.39 2.00
CA SER A 77 -6.16 -20.63 2.56
C SER A 77 -5.10 -20.35 3.63
N VAL A 78 -4.05 -19.63 3.22
CA VAL A 78 -2.99 -19.09 4.06
C VAL A 78 -2.75 -17.65 3.64
N ASP A 79 -2.11 -16.87 4.51
CA ASP A 79 -1.81 -15.47 4.20
C ASP A 79 -0.72 -15.40 3.14
N GLU A 80 -1.10 -14.99 1.93
CA GLU A 80 -0.17 -14.81 0.81
C GLU A 80 -0.11 -13.33 0.42
N ASN A 81 1.03 -12.70 0.68
CA ASN A 81 1.27 -11.29 0.41
C ASN A 81 1.88 -11.09 -0.98
N TYR A 82 1.27 -10.23 -1.80
CA TYR A 82 1.76 -9.89 -3.14
C TYR A 82 2.05 -8.39 -3.24
N PRO A 83 3.17 -7.92 -2.68
CA PRO A 83 3.56 -6.52 -2.78
C PRO A 83 4.22 -6.19 -4.11
N SER A 84 3.99 -4.98 -4.58
CA SER A 84 4.70 -4.36 -5.70
C SER A 84 5.02 -2.90 -5.37
N CYS A 85 6.21 -2.45 -5.77
CA CYS A 85 6.65 -1.09 -5.53
C CYS A 85 6.80 -0.31 -6.84
N SER A 86 6.52 0.98 -6.79
CA SER A 86 6.74 1.93 -7.89
C SER A 86 7.28 3.25 -7.34
N TRP A 87 8.01 4.00 -8.16
CA TRP A 87 8.50 5.33 -7.80
C TRP A 87 7.73 6.41 -8.54
N LEU A 88 7.47 7.51 -7.84
CA LEU A 88 6.73 8.63 -8.39
C LEU A 88 7.15 9.95 -7.74
N THR A 89 6.99 11.04 -8.48
CA THR A 89 7.20 12.41 -7.98
C THR A 89 5.84 13.08 -7.78
N ILE A 90 5.53 13.45 -6.54
CA ILE A 90 4.34 14.24 -6.18
C ILE A 90 4.67 15.72 -6.24
N THR A 91 3.73 16.53 -6.74
CA THR A 91 3.82 17.99 -6.75
C THR A 91 2.51 18.61 -6.26
N GLY A 92 2.57 19.85 -5.77
CA GLY A 92 1.39 20.68 -5.47
C GLY A 92 0.70 20.45 -4.12
N GLY A 93 1.02 19.40 -3.37
CA GLY A 93 0.40 19.14 -2.07
C GLY A 93 1.06 19.81 -0.87
N SER A 94 0.35 19.82 0.27
CA SER A 94 0.80 20.34 1.58
C SER A 94 1.47 19.26 2.45
N ASN A 95 1.93 19.57 3.66
CA ASN A 95 2.62 18.61 4.53
C ASN A 95 1.69 17.97 5.59
N SER A 96 0.46 17.60 5.21
CA SER A 96 -0.58 17.15 6.14
C SER A 96 -0.29 15.80 6.81
N TYR A 97 0.53 14.95 6.19
CA TYR A 97 0.86 13.60 6.66
C TYR A 97 2.17 13.53 7.45
N SER A 98 2.71 14.66 7.92
CA SER A 98 3.99 14.70 8.65
C SER A 98 4.00 13.94 9.97
N SER A 99 2.84 13.66 10.56
CA SER A 99 2.66 12.88 11.78
C SER A 99 1.96 11.54 11.56
N ALA A 100 1.87 11.07 10.30
CA ALA A 100 1.27 9.78 10.00
C ALA A 100 2.07 8.65 10.67
N GLN A 101 1.37 7.62 11.16
CA GLN A 101 2.02 6.40 11.62
C GLN A 101 2.64 5.67 10.44
N THR A 102 3.85 5.14 10.65
CA THR A 102 4.60 4.41 9.64
C THR A 102 5.00 3.03 10.13
N VAL A 103 5.30 2.16 9.18
CA VAL A 103 5.83 0.82 9.41
C VAL A 103 6.88 0.47 8.36
N THR A 104 7.79 -0.45 8.68
CA THR A 104 8.71 -1.08 7.74
C THR A 104 8.20 -2.45 7.30
N PHE A 105 8.74 -2.99 6.20
CA PHE A 105 8.41 -4.34 5.74
C PHE A 105 9.69 -5.16 5.50
N ALA A 106 9.99 -6.21 6.28
CA ALA A 106 9.19 -6.83 7.34
C ALA A 106 9.11 -5.98 8.63
N GLY A 107 7.95 -6.00 9.30
CA GLY A 107 7.69 -5.26 10.55
C GLY A 107 6.24 -4.81 10.72
N GLY A 108 5.60 -4.39 9.62
CA GLY A 108 4.23 -3.87 9.64
C GLY A 108 3.13 -4.91 9.85
N TYR A 109 3.45 -6.19 9.69
CA TYR A 109 2.56 -7.33 9.98
C TYR A 109 3.29 -8.35 10.84
N SER A 110 2.53 -9.05 11.69
CA SER A 110 2.95 -10.20 12.47
C SER A 110 2.06 -11.41 12.15
N THR A 111 2.59 -12.62 12.26
CA THR A 111 1.81 -13.86 12.16
C THR A 111 0.81 -14.05 13.31
N SER A 112 0.86 -13.18 14.32
CA SER A 112 -0.07 -13.15 15.44
C SER A 112 -1.14 -12.05 15.31
N ASP A 113 -1.11 -11.26 14.23
CA ASP A 113 -2.18 -10.29 13.96
C ASP A 113 -3.49 -11.05 13.66
N PRO A 114 -4.65 -10.53 14.09
CA PRO A 114 -5.93 -11.24 14.03
C PRO A 114 -6.49 -11.39 12.62
#